data_AF-S0DRC9-F1
#
_entry.id   AF-S0DRC9-F1
#
_cell.length_a   1.000
_cell.length_b   1.000
_cell.length_c   1.000
_cell.angle_alpha   90.00
_cell.angle_beta   90.00
_cell.angle_gamma   90.00
#
_symmetry.space_group_name_H-M   'P 1'
#
loop_
_entity.id
_entity.type
_entity.pdbx_description
1 polymer ?
#
loop_
_entity_poly.entity_id
_entity_poly.type
_entity_poly.pdbx_seq_one_letter_code
_entity_poly.pdbx_strand_id
1 'polypeptide(L)'
;MKPKFCTLCGAHIIQTSAEKWAREFRANVKASGVAARDWNDRNDISSIVPVNPIARYDDREVDDDGFPIEDDDEHEPDVEISIVNIVHPNPPPEWRWGFLFHDVCWSLLNFGENVDLGGLFRLCASTPIGPDVLLNFGHDYGGVAAQDYEGSIEVLVSLFRKAEKMGEMLRANPFEIPALKKAINFSARMQQDAFQSILDRSTLSADKDVFNYFPPEILEKIVTFLPSPDVHSLRLASRVFATLSLPERFWVSRFTEGHEFDYLPEVFATPPTS
;
A
#
# COMPACT_ATOMS: atom_id res chain seq x y z
N MET A 1 26.26 5.41 6.11
CA MET A 1 24.95 5.46 5.44
C MET A 1 23.83 5.30 6.45
N LYS A 2 23.10 6.39 6.73
CA LYS A 2 21.84 6.28 7.49
C LYS A 2 20.80 5.58 6.59
N PRO A 3 19.95 4.71 7.16
CA PRO A 3 18.86 4.12 6.41
C PRO A 3 17.87 5.22 5.97
N LYS A 4 17.31 5.07 4.76
CA LYS A 4 16.22 5.88 4.23
C LYS A 4 14.97 5.02 4.26
N PHE A 5 13.86 5.58 4.73
CA PHE A 5 12.61 4.84 4.93
C PHE A 5 11.49 5.43 4.08
N CYS A 6 10.60 4.56 3.62
CA CYS A 6 9.35 4.97 2.99
C CYS A 6 8.36 5.43 4.06
N THR A 7 7.76 6.59 3.84
CA THR A 7 6.78 7.20 4.74
C THR A 7 5.48 6.41 4.85
N LEU A 8 5.10 5.59 3.85
CA LEU A 8 3.84 4.83 3.88
C LEU A 8 3.96 3.45 4.52
N CYS A 9 5.07 2.74 4.27
CA CYS A 9 5.22 1.36 4.74
C CYS A 9 6.29 1.19 5.82
N GLY A 10 7.01 2.26 6.17
CA GLY A 10 8.09 2.23 7.17
C GLY A 10 9.32 1.42 6.75
N ALA A 11 9.29 0.69 5.63
CA ALA A 11 10.36 -0.17 5.15
C ALA A 11 11.52 0.64 4.55
N HIS A 12 12.68 -0.01 4.47
CA HIS A 12 13.89 0.58 3.91
C HIS A 12 13.76 0.81 2.40
N ILE A 13 14.32 1.91 1.91
CA ILE A 13 14.63 2.13 0.49
C ILE A 13 16.06 1.60 0.29
N ILE A 14 16.19 0.41 -0.28
CA ILE A 14 17.42 -0.41 -0.24
C ILE A 14 18.19 -0.25 -1.55
N GLN A 15 19.39 0.30 -1.46
CA GLN A 15 20.30 0.51 -2.60
C GLN A 15 20.69 -0.79 -3.29
N THR A 16 21.07 -1.80 -2.52
CA THR A 16 21.64 -3.06 -3.02
C THR A 16 20.59 -4.15 -3.24
N SER A 17 19.31 -3.79 -3.30
CA SER A 17 18.25 -4.77 -3.51
C SER A 17 18.27 -5.27 -4.95
N ALA A 18 18.20 -6.58 -5.13
CA ALA A 18 17.92 -7.19 -6.44
C ALA A 18 16.49 -6.86 -6.92
N GLU A 19 15.58 -6.60 -5.98
CA GLU A 19 14.20 -6.23 -6.26
C GLU A 19 14.09 -4.74 -6.64
N LYS A 20 13.70 -4.46 -7.89
CA LYS A 20 13.57 -3.10 -8.46
C LYS A 20 12.68 -2.20 -7.59
N TRP A 21 11.57 -2.73 -7.06
CA TRP A 21 10.62 -1.95 -6.26
C TRP A 21 11.24 -1.38 -4.97
N ALA A 22 12.18 -2.12 -4.35
CA ALA A 22 12.72 -1.77 -3.03
C ALA A 22 13.78 -0.66 -3.11
N ARG A 23 14.38 -0.45 -4.28
CA ARG A 23 15.37 0.61 -4.55
C ARG A 23 14.77 1.88 -5.15
N GLU A 24 13.56 1.78 -5.71
CA GLU A 24 12.89 2.88 -6.40
C GLU A 24 12.04 3.71 -5.45
N PHE A 25 12.15 5.01 -5.57
CA PHE A 25 11.45 5.95 -4.71
C PHE A 25 11.13 7.27 -5.41
N ARG A 26 10.18 7.98 -4.81
CA ARG A 26 9.81 9.36 -5.10
C ARG A 26 10.00 10.19 -3.84
N ALA A 27 10.21 11.47 -4.01
CA ALA A 27 10.55 12.38 -2.94
C ALA A 27 9.80 13.69 -3.15
N ASN A 28 8.62 13.81 -2.54
CA ASN A 28 7.65 14.90 -2.78
C ASN A 28 7.03 14.90 -4.20
N VAL A 29 5.83 14.36 -4.28
CA VAL A 29 5.14 13.90 -5.50
C VAL A 29 4.84 15.02 -6.52
N LYS A 30 4.70 16.27 -6.08
CA LYS A 30 4.39 17.37 -7.02
C LYS A 30 5.61 17.91 -7.76
N ALA A 31 6.80 17.43 -7.41
CA ALA A 31 8.06 17.96 -7.92
C ALA A 31 9.10 16.87 -8.18
N SER A 32 8.72 15.59 -8.16
CA SER A 32 9.71 14.52 -8.35
C SER A 32 9.24 13.34 -9.19
N GLY A 33 10.07 12.96 -10.14
CA GLY A 33 10.02 11.69 -10.87
C GLY A 33 10.45 10.51 -10.01
N VAL A 34 10.71 9.37 -10.65
CA VAL A 34 11.21 8.15 -10.00
C VAL A 34 12.73 8.16 -9.96
N ALA A 35 13.29 8.10 -8.77
CA ALA A 35 14.70 7.83 -8.56
C ALA A 35 14.92 6.36 -8.21
N ALA A 36 16.12 5.87 -8.48
CA ALA A 36 16.65 4.66 -7.85
C ALA A 36 17.84 5.02 -6.97
N ARG A 37 17.94 4.35 -5.82
CA ARG A 37 19.09 4.53 -4.94
C ARG A 37 20.30 3.86 -5.57
N ASP A 38 21.24 4.66 -6.10
CA ASP A 38 22.43 4.18 -6.82
C ASP A 38 23.71 4.13 -5.95
N TRP A 39 24.71 3.34 -6.35
CA TRP A 39 26.02 3.14 -5.74
C TRP A 39 26.81 4.43 -5.53
N ASN A 40 26.65 5.42 -6.43
CA ASN A 40 27.41 6.68 -6.40
C ASN A 40 26.84 7.76 -5.46
N ASP A 41 25.78 7.47 -4.70
CA ASP A 41 25.27 8.34 -3.63
C ASP A 41 26.24 8.34 -2.42
N ARG A 42 27.48 8.81 -2.65
CA ARG A 42 28.56 8.90 -1.65
C ARG A 42 28.27 9.96 -0.59
N ASN A 43 27.40 10.92 -0.90
CA ASN A 43 26.90 11.90 0.06
C ASN A 43 25.61 11.36 0.69
N ASP A 44 25.77 10.68 1.83
CA ASP A 44 24.75 10.14 2.76
C ASP A 44 23.56 11.07 3.06
N ILE A 45 23.63 12.34 2.62
CA ILE A 45 22.72 13.43 2.93
C ILE A 45 21.65 13.61 1.84
N SER A 46 21.87 13.21 0.58
CA SER A 46 20.97 13.60 -0.51
C SER A 46 20.73 12.54 -1.58
N SER A 47 19.47 12.13 -1.74
CA SER A 47 19.06 11.40 -2.93
C SER A 47 18.79 12.36 -4.08
N ILE A 48 19.31 12.07 -5.27
CA ILE A 48 18.97 12.82 -6.48
C ILE A 48 17.67 12.26 -7.06
N VAL A 49 16.72 13.14 -7.37
CA VAL A 49 15.44 12.77 -7.98
C VAL A 49 15.13 13.72 -9.14
N PRO A 50 14.61 13.21 -10.30
CA PRO A 50 14.19 14.08 -11.40
C PRO A 50 13.12 15.05 -10.94
N VAL A 51 13.10 16.31 -11.40
CA VAL A 51 12.02 17.26 -11.05
C VAL A 51 10.71 16.94 -11.77
N ASN A 52 10.81 16.41 -12.99
CA ASN A 52 9.65 16.05 -13.79
C ASN A 52 8.92 14.84 -13.14
N PRO A 53 7.66 14.98 -12.68
CA PRO A 53 6.95 13.91 -11.97
C PRO A 53 6.72 12.62 -12.77
N ILE A 54 6.78 12.71 -14.11
CA ILE A 54 6.64 11.54 -15.00
C ILE A 54 7.97 10.94 -15.42
N ALA A 55 9.10 11.63 -15.19
CA ALA A 55 10.42 11.15 -15.55
C ALA A 55 10.91 10.08 -14.58
N ARG A 56 11.83 9.24 -15.06
CA ARG A 56 12.53 8.22 -14.29
C ARG A 56 14.03 8.38 -14.45
N TYR A 57 14.77 7.88 -13.46
CA TYR A 57 16.23 7.85 -13.50
C TYR A 57 16.79 7.05 -14.69
N ASP A 58 16.01 6.10 -15.23
CA ASP A 58 16.38 5.24 -16.36
C ASP A 58 15.86 5.74 -17.72
N ASP A 59 15.34 6.97 -17.80
CA ASP A 59 14.84 7.55 -19.07
C ASP A 59 15.96 8.12 -19.96
N ARG A 60 17.16 8.38 -19.43
CA ARG A 60 18.28 8.90 -20.21
C ARG A 60 18.90 7.81 -21.08
N GLU A 61 19.20 8.14 -22.34
CA GLU A 61 20.06 7.30 -23.16
C GLU A 61 21.46 7.26 -22.51
N VAL A 62 22.00 6.07 -22.40
CA VAL A 62 23.34 5.84 -21.87
C VAL A 62 24.25 5.41 -23.01
N ASP A 63 25.51 5.85 -22.97
CA ASP A 63 26.53 5.39 -23.90
C ASP A 63 26.86 3.91 -23.66
N ASP A 64 27.71 3.34 -24.52
CA ASP A 64 28.16 1.94 -24.42
C ASP A 64 28.85 1.62 -23.08
N ASP A 65 29.32 2.64 -22.36
CA ASP A 65 29.98 2.55 -21.06
C ASP A 65 29.01 2.76 -19.87
N GLY A 66 27.72 3.01 -20.14
CA GLY A 66 26.67 3.17 -19.15
C GLY A 66 26.58 4.56 -18.52
N PHE A 67 27.25 5.57 -19.09
CA PHE A 67 27.13 6.97 -18.69
C PHE A 67 26.03 7.67 -19.48
N PRO A 68 25.28 8.60 -18.87
CA PRO A 68 24.29 9.38 -19.60
C PRO A 68 24.93 10.09 -20.80
N ILE A 69 24.36 9.94 -21.99
CA ILE A 69 24.76 10.71 -23.15
C ILE A 69 24.40 12.18 -22.85
N GLU A 70 25.40 13.05 -22.82
CA GLU A 70 25.18 14.50 -22.69
C GLU A 70 24.58 14.99 -24.03
N ASP A 71 23.26 15.14 -24.08
CA ASP A 71 22.59 15.80 -25.20
C ASP A 71 22.95 17.29 -25.16
N ASP A 72 23.87 17.71 -26.03
CA ASP A 72 24.15 19.11 -26.31
C ASP A 72 22.88 19.80 -26.86
N ASP A 73 22.31 20.69 -26.04
CA ASP A 73 21.60 21.92 -26.41
C ASP A 73 20.07 21.98 -26.71
N GLU A 74 19.23 20.92 -26.59
CA GLU A 74 17.76 21.11 -26.83
C GLU A 74 16.75 20.53 -25.80
N HIS A 75 17.16 19.74 -24.81
CA HIS A 75 16.29 19.43 -23.67
C HIS A 75 16.67 20.34 -22.50
N GLU A 76 15.69 21.05 -21.91
CA GLU A 76 15.91 21.65 -20.59
C GLU A 76 16.45 20.52 -19.69
N PRO A 77 17.63 20.68 -19.06
CA PRO A 77 18.20 19.61 -18.25
C PRO A 77 17.15 19.26 -17.22
N ASP A 78 16.74 17.98 -17.18
CA ASP A 78 15.87 17.48 -16.10
C ASP A 78 16.54 17.88 -14.79
N VAL A 79 16.06 18.98 -14.20
CA VAL A 79 16.74 19.59 -13.07
C VAL A 79 16.68 18.56 -11.96
N GLU A 80 17.83 18.03 -11.62
CA GLU A 80 17.96 17.04 -10.57
C GLU A 80 18.03 17.74 -9.24
N ILE A 81 17.20 17.31 -8.29
CA ILE A 81 17.17 17.92 -6.97
C ILE A 81 17.70 16.94 -5.94
N SER A 82 18.62 17.48 -5.14
CA SER A 82 19.10 16.89 -3.90
C SER A 82 17.99 16.91 -2.86
N ILE A 83 17.48 15.74 -2.49
CA ILE A 83 16.43 15.62 -1.46
C ILE A 83 17.00 15.00 -0.19
N VAL A 84 16.91 15.80 0.87
CA VAL A 84 17.21 15.39 2.24
C VAL A 84 15.93 14.90 2.90
N ASN A 85 15.92 13.66 3.38
CA ASN A 85 14.82 13.11 4.18
C ASN A 85 14.86 13.64 5.63
N ILE A 86 15.26 14.91 5.83
CA ILE A 86 15.37 15.55 7.15
C ILE A 86 14.99 17.01 6.96
N VAL A 87 14.26 17.57 7.93
CA VAL A 87 14.09 19.03 8.05
C VAL A 87 15.47 19.64 8.31
N HIS A 88 16.12 20.16 7.26
CA HIS A 88 17.37 20.88 7.42
C HIS A 88 17.02 22.33 7.85
N PRO A 89 17.51 22.83 9.00
CA PRO A 89 17.13 24.16 9.48
C PRO A 89 17.68 25.30 8.61
N ASN A 90 18.64 25.03 7.73
CA ASN A 90 19.15 25.94 6.69
C ASN A 90 19.70 25.12 5.51
N PRO A 91 18.87 24.60 4.60
CA PRO A 91 19.36 23.93 3.41
C PRO A 91 19.95 24.98 2.44
N PRO A 92 21.02 24.64 1.69
CA PRO A 92 21.41 25.38 0.50
C PRO A 92 20.18 25.61 -0.43
N PRO A 93 20.10 26.75 -1.15
CA PRO A 93 18.95 27.09 -2.01
C PRO A 93 18.58 26.01 -3.03
N GLU A 94 19.56 25.24 -3.48
CA GLU A 94 19.44 24.14 -4.44
C GLU A 94 18.92 22.83 -3.83
N TRP A 95 18.89 22.72 -2.49
CA TRP A 95 18.33 21.55 -1.82
C TRP A 95 16.82 21.71 -1.65
N ARG A 96 16.10 20.64 -1.95
CA ARG A 96 14.74 20.48 -1.46
C ARG A 96 14.74 19.44 -0.36
N TRP A 97 13.69 19.46 0.43
CA TRP A 97 13.42 18.43 1.41
C TRP A 97 12.01 17.93 1.21
N GLY A 98 11.76 16.71 1.64
CA GLY A 98 10.47 16.07 1.48
C GLY A 98 10.47 14.69 2.09
N PHE A 99 9.33 14.03 1.91
CA PHE A 99 9.08 12.67 2.39
C PHE A 99 9.33 11.69 1.25
N LEU A 100 9.95 10.55 1.59
CA LEU A 100 10.29 9.51 0.63
C LEU A 100 9.19 8.46 0.58
N PHE A 101 8.85 8.02 -0.62
CA PHE A 101 7.87 6.97 -0.86
C PHE A 101 8.47 5.96 -1.83
N HIS A 102 8.35 4.65 -1.59
CA HIS A 102 8.61 3.70 -2.68
C HIS A 102 7.67 4.01 -3.85
N ASP A 103 8.15 3.87 -5.09
CA ASP A 103 7.32 4.11 -6.29
C ASP A 103 6.06 3.22 -6.29
N VAL A 104 6.19 1.98 -5.82
CA VAL A 104 5.06 1.06 -5.64
C VAL A 104 4.10 1.49 -4.53
N CYS A 105 4.59 1.98 -3.39
CA CYS A 105 3.73 2.48 -2.31
C CYS A 105 2.96 3.72 -2.76
N TRP A 106 3.63 4.60 -3.53
CA TRP A 106 2.99 5.75 -4.15
C TRP A 106 1.89 5.34 -5.13
N SER A 107 2.18 4.37 -5.99
CA SER A 107 1.21 3.85 -6.96
C SER A 107 -0.02 3.26 -6.28
N LEU A 108 0.14 2.56 -5.14
CA LEU A 108 -0.98 2.05 -4.33
C LEU A 108 -1.82 3.19 -3.75
N LEU A 109 -1.18 4.22 -3.18
CA LEU A 109 -1.90 5.35 -2.61
C LEU A 109 -2.73 6.08 -3.67
N ASN A 110 -2.24 6.13 -4.91
CA ASN A 110 -2.91 6.79 -6.03
C ASN A 110 -3.78 5.84 -6.88
N PHE A 111 -3.98 4.58 -6.46
CA PHE A 111 -4.69 3.56 -7.25
C PHE A 111 -6.22 3.79 -7.31
N GLY A 112 -6.79 4.53 -6.37
CA GLY A 112 -8.23 4.84 -6.33
C GLY A 112 -8.58 6.28 -5.92
N GLU A 113 -7.61 7.04 -5.44
CA GLU A 113 -7.80 8.38 -4.87
C GLU A 113 -6.99 9.42 -5.62
N ASN A 114 -7.59 10.60 -5.86
CA ASN A 114 -6.84 11.77 -6.29
C ASN A 114 -6.23 12.44 -5.05
N VAL A 115 -5.07 11.95 -4.63
CA VAL A 115 -4.39 12.44 -3.43
C VAL A 115 -4.06 13.93 -3.58
N ASP A 116 -4.62 14.78 -2.72
CA ASP A 116 -4.18 16.17 -2.62
C ASP A 116 -2.77 16.22 -2.05
N LEU A 117 -1.80 16.42 -2.93
CA LEU A 117 -0.38 16.44 -2.58
C LEU A 117 -0.02 17.55 -1.58
N GLY A 118 -0.74 18.68 -1.64
CA GLY A 118 -0.56 19.77 -0.67
C GLY A 118 -1.05 19.35 0.71
N GLY A 119 -2.21 18.70 0.77
CA GLY A 119 -2.75 18.05 1.96
C GLY A 119 -1.82 16.98 2.51
N LEU A 120 -1.33 16.05 1.68
CA LEU A 120 -0.42 14.99 2.08
C LEU A 120 0.89 15.55 2.65
N PHE A 121 1.51 16.52 1.99
CA PHE A 121 2.74 17.14 2.50
C PHE A 121 2.51 17.81 3.86
N ARG A 122 1.41 18.56 4.00
CA ARG A 122 1.05 19.21 5.28
C ARG A 122 0.77 18.18 6.36
N LEU A 123 0.05 17.11 6.04
CA LEU A 123 -0.19 15.98 6.92
C LEU A 123 1.15 15.46 7.44
N CYS A 124 2.04 15.03 6.53
CA CYS A 124 3.35 14.51 6.88
C CYS A 124 4.20 15.49 7.70
N ALA A 125 4.20 16.78 7.34
CA ALA A 125 4.94 17.82 8.06
C ALA A 125 4.35 18.15 9.44
N SER A 126 3.08 17.83 9.68
CA SER A 126 2.38 18.02 10.96
C SER A 126 2.38 16.77 11.84
N THR A 127 2.82 15.63 11.32
CA THR A 127 2.89 14.37 12.06
C THR A 127 4.17 14.31 12.89
N PRO A 128 4.16 13.75 14.11
CA PRO A 128 5.39 13.48 14.87
C PRO A 128 6.36 12.62 14.07
N ILE A 129 7.63 13.02 14.03
CA ILE A 129 8.70 12.34 13.29
C ILE A 129 9.75 11.90 14.29
N GLY A 130 10.06 10.60 14.32
CA GLY A 130 11.12 10.07 15.16
C GLY A 130 12.53 10.26 14.55
N PRO A 131 13.58 9.85 15.27
CA PRO A 131 14.98 10.03 14.85
C PRO A 131 15.34 9.27 13.55
N ASP A 132 14.58 8.23 13.21
CA ASP A 132 14.70 7.47 11.97
C ASP A 132 13.88 8.07 10.82
N VAL A 133 13.28 9.25 11.01
CA VAL A 133 12.41 9.93 10.03
C VAL A 133 11.17 9.10 9.68
N LEU A 134 10.74 8.26 10.61
CA LEU A 134 9.47 7.54 10.54
C LEU A 134 8.37 8.43 11.11
N LEU A 135 7.27 8.55 10.37
CA LEU A 135 6.10 9.31 10.79
C LEU A 135 5.24 8.46 11.71
N ASN A 136 4.83 9.02 12.84
CA ASN A 136 3.86 8.37 13.71
C ASN A 136 2.42 8.67 13.27
N PHE A 137 1.91 7.88 12.33
CA PHE A 137 0.49 7.92 11.94
C PHE A 137 -0.44 7.21 12.95
N GLY A 138 0.08 6.80 14.12
CA GLY A 138 -0.66 6.03 15.11
C GLY A 138 -0.64 4.52 14.87
N HIS A 139 0.32 4.03 14.08
CA HIS A 139 0.51 2.60 13.82
C HIS A 139 1.99 2.23 13.69
N ASP A 140 2.31 0.94 13.80
CA ASP A 140 3.69 0.42 13.87
C ASP A 140 4.24 -0.07 12.51
N TYR A 141 3.54 0.24 11.41
CA TYR A 141 3.83 -0.23 10.06
C TYR A 141 3.90 -1.77 9.94
N GLY A 142 2.99 -2.48 10.62
CA GLY A 142 2.97 -3.94 10.62
C GLY A 142 4.17 -4.55 11.37
N GLY A 143 4.63 -3.87 12.42
CA GLY A 143 5.78 -4.26 13.24
C GLY A 143 7.14 -3.89 12.67
N VAL A 144 7.23 -2.93 11.74
CA VAL A 144 8.51 -2.38 11.27
C VAL A 144 9.08 -1.37 12.27
N ALA A 145 8.20 -0.67 12.98
CA ALA A 145 8.55 0.34 13.96
C ALA A 145 8.07 -0.04 15.36
N ALA A 146 8.59 0.66 16.37
CA ALA A 146 8.09 0.62 17.72
C ALA A 146 7.90 2.04 18.26
N GLN A 147 6.97 2.19 19.18
CA GLN A 147 6.74 3.43 19.90
C GLN A 147 7.96 3.79 20.77
N ASP A 148 8.31 5.06 20.75
CA ASP A 148 9.30 5.69 21.61
C ASP A 148 8.83 7.11 21.97
N TYR A 149 9.60 7.84 22.78
CA TYR A 149 9.23 9.17 23.24
C TYR A 149 10.40 10.15 23.13
N GLU A 150 10.14 11.30 22.48
CA GLU A 150 11.03 12.46 22.51
C GLU A 150 10.44 13.52 23.44
N GLY A 151 10.88 13.50 24.69
CA GLY A 151 10.25 14.29 25.75
C GLY A 151 8.85 13.78 26.06
N SER A 152 7.82 14.57 25.76
CA SER A 152 6.41 14.21 25.93
C SER A 152 5.71 13.85 24.60
N ILE A 153 6.44 13.78 23.50
CA ILE A 153 5.90 13.50 22.17
C ILE A 153 6.15 12.04 21.85
N GLU A 154 5.08 11.30 21.53
CA GLU A 154 5.17 9.93 21.06
C GLU A 154 5.68 9.90 19.61
N VAL A 155 6.77 9.17 19.39
CA VAL A 155 7.44 9.03 18.09
C VAL A 155 7.64 7.55 17.76
N LEU A 156 8.07 7.27 16.53
CA LEU A 156 8.41 5.91 16.11
C LEU A 156 9.91 5.77 15.84
N VAL A 157 10.45 4.62 16.25
CA VAL A 157 11.80 4.19 15.94
C VAL A 157 11.76 2.90 15.15
N SER A 158 12.70 2.73 14.22
CA SER A 158 12.80 1.53 13.41
C SER A 158 13.31 0.36 14.26
N LEU A 159 12.59 -0.77 14.22
CA LEU A 159 13.05 -2.01 14.84
C LEU A 159 14.19 -2.67 14.03
N PHE A 160 14.37 -2.26 12.76
CA PHE A 160 15.30 -2.87 11.84
C PHE A 160 16.32 -1.86 11.33
N ARG A 161 17.53 -1.87 11.91
CA ARG A 161 18.65 -1.05 11.39
C ARG A 161 19.17 -1.52 10.03
N LYS A 162 18.91 -2.78 9.69
CA LYS A 162 19.39 -3.45 8.47
C LYS A 162 18.22 -4.17 7.81
N ALA A 163 18.00 -3.91 6.53
CA ALA A 163 16.87 -4.46 5.80
C ALA A 163 16.85 -6.00 5.80
N GLU A 164 18.01 -6.67 5.77
CA GLU A 164 18.09 -8.14 5.75
C GLU A 164 17.55 -8.79 7.03
N LYS A 165 17.37 -8.02 8.11
CA LYS A 165 16.76 -8.48 9.36
C LYS A 165 15.23 -8.41 9.34
N MET A 166 14.64 -7.71 8.38
CA MET A 166 13.19 -7.69 8.22
C MET A 166 12.68 -9.06 7.73
N GLY A 167 11.50 -9.45 8.19
CA GLY A 167 10.81 -10.65 7.72
C GLY A 167 10.52 -10.59 6.21
N GLU A 168 10.33 -11.76 5.59
CA GLU A 168 10.07 -11.86 4.14
C GLU A 168 8.84 -11.06 3.71
N MET A 169 7.75 -11.09 4.48
CA MET A 169 6.54 -10.32 4.18
C MET A 169 6.77 -8.81 4.14
N LEU A 170 7.59 -8.28 5.06
CA LEU A 170 7.92 -6.85 5.13
C LEU A 170 8.91 -6.42 4.02
N ARG A 171 9.54 -7.40 3.35
CA ARG A 171 10.43 -7.21 2.20
C ARG A 171 9.81 -7.64 0.88
N ALA A 172 8.53 -7.99 0.87
CA ALA A 172 7.83 -8.33 -0.36
C ALA A 172 7.35 -7.05 -1.05
N ASN A 173 7.24 -7.09 -2.39
CA ASN A 173 6.59 -6.02 -3.14
C ASN A 173 5.16 -5.85 -2.61
N PRO A 174 4.73 -4.63 -2.22
CA PRO A 174 3.37 -4.36 -1.75
C PRO A 174 2.25 -4.79 -2.72
N PHE A 175 2.50 -4.81 -4.03
CA PHE A 175 1.56 -5.35 -5.03
C PHE A 175 1.53 -6.88 -5.07
N GLU A 176 2.54 -7.54 -4.48
CA GLU A 176 2.70 -8.98 -4.51
C GLU A 176 2.73 -9.55 -3.10
N ILE A 177 1.58 -9.52 -2.42
CA ILE A 177 1.47 -10.06 -1.06
C ILE A 177 1.43 -11.61 -1.14
N PRO A 178 2.51 -12.34 -0.77
CA PRO A 178 2.56 -13.77 -1.00
C PRO A 178 1.53 -14.52 -0.14
N ALA A 179 1.20 -13.99 1.04
CA ALA A 179 0.14 -14.49 1.89
C ALA A 179 -1.24 -14.42 1.19
N LEU A 180 -1.55 -13.33 0.48
CA LEU A 180 -2.79 -13.24 -0.31
C LEU A 180 -2.77 -14.21 -1.49
N LYS A 181 -1.67 -14.28 -2.25
CA LYS A 181 -1.53 -15.28 -3.33
C LYS A 181 -1.77 -16.70 -2.81
N LYS A 182 -1.19 -17.04 -1.66
CA LYS A 182 -1.38 -18.34 -1.00
C LYS A 182 -2.82 -18.54 -0.52
N ALA A 183 -3.45 -17.52 0.07
CA ALA A 183 -4.83 -17.57 0.53
C ALA A 183 -5.82 -17.73 -0.62
N ILE A 184 -5.63 -17.00 -1.73
CA ILE A 184 -6.42 -17.14 -2.95
C ILE A 184 -6.28 -18.55 -3.50
N ASN A 185 -5.04 -19.06 -3.66
CA ASN A 185 -4.80 -20.42 -4.13
C ASN A 185 -5.40 -21.49 -3.21
N PHE A 186 -5.35 -21.26 -1.89
CA PHE A 186 -5.97 -22.14 -0.91
C PHE A 186 -7.50 -22.09 -0.98
N SER A 187 -8.08 -20.89 -1.15
CA SER A 187 -9.52 -20.71 -1.32
C SER A 187 -10.04 -21.38 -2.59
N ALA A 188 -9.29 -21.31 -3.69
CA ALA A 188 -9.64 -22.00 -4.94
C ALA A 188 -9.67 -23.52 -4.75
N ARG A 189 -8.77 -24.07 -3.93
CA ARG A 189 -8.80 -25.49 -3.53
C ARG A 189 -9.98 -25.81 -2.63
N MET A 190 -10.26 -24.97 -1.62
CA MET A 190 -11.42 -25.17 -0.74
C MET A 190 -12.75 -25.01 -1.47
N GLN A 191 -12.84 -24.16 -2.48
CA GLN A 191 -14.00 -24.10 -3.36
C GLN A 191 -14.24 -25.45 -4.02
N GLN A 192 -13.21 -26.13 -4.55
CA GLN A 192 -13.36 -27.47 -5.14
C GLN A 192 -13.90 -28.50 -4.12
N ASP A 193 -13.54 -28.39 -2.85
CA ASP A 193 -14.02 -29.28 -1.79
C ASP A 193 -15.41 -28.89 -1.25
N ALA A 194 -15.71 -27.60 -1.09
CA ALA A 194 -16.99 -27.10 -0.60
C ALA A 194 -18.13 -27.24 -1.63
N PHE A 195 -17.81 -27.22 -2.93
CA PHE A 195 -18.76 -27.54 -4.00
C PHE A 195 -19.18 -29.02 -4.02
N GLN A 196 -18.58 -29.90 -3.20
CA GLN A 196 -19.11 -31.25 -2.94
C GLN A 196 -20.29 -31.25 -1.95
N SER A 197 -20.52 -30.14 -1.22
CA SER A 197 -21.58 -29.99 -0.21
C SER A 197 -22.59 -28.91 -0.60
N ILE A 198 -22.87 -28.74 -1.89
CA ILE A 198 -23.99 -27.89 -2.33
C ILE A 198 -25.28 -28.59 -1.89
N LEU A 199 -25.93 -28.05 -0.85
CA LEU A 199 -27.29 -28.43 -0.52
C LEU A 199 -28.18 -28.11 -1.72
N ASP A 200 -28.71 -29.15 -2.36
CA ASP A 200 -29.60 -28.98 -3.51
C ASP A 200 -30.88 -28.26 -3.03
N ARG A 201 -31.26 -27.20 -3.76
CA ARG A 201 -32.50 -26.46 -3.52
C ARG A 201 -33.71 -27.38 -3.54
N SER A 202 -33.66 -28.45 -4.34
CA SER A 202 -34.71 -29.48 -4.41
C SER A 202 -34.84 -30.27 -3.10
N THR A 203 -33.72 -30.57 -2.42
CA THR A 203 -33.72 -31.31 -1.15
C THR A 203 -34.25 -30.49 0.03
N LEU A 204 -34.26 -29.16 -0.06
CA LEU A 204 -34.63 -28.28 1.05
C LEU A 204 -36.09 -27.81 1.01
N SER A 205 -36.93 -28.29 0.08
CA SER A 205 -38.34 -27.83 -0.06
C SER A 205 -38.43 -26.30 -0.08
N ALA A 206 -37.61 -25.66 -0.92
CA ALA A 206 -37.59 -24.21 -1.11
C ALA A 206 -38.88 -23.69 -1.79
N ASP A 207 -39.79 -24.57 -2.21
CA ASP A 207 -41.03 -24.22 -2.92
C ASP A 207 -41.99 -23.34 -2.11
N LYS A 208 -41.86 -23.33 -0.79
CA LYS A 208 -42.64 -22.45 0.11
C LYS A 208 -41.99 -21.09 0.36
N ASP A 209 -40.74 -20.92 -0.06
CA ASP A 209 -39.98 -19.69 0.13
C ASP A 209 -40.37 -18.69 -0.96
N VAL A 210 -40.85 -17.51 -0.56
CA VAL A 210 -41.28 -16.46 -1.50
C VAL A 210 -40.14 -15.97 -2.40
N PHE A 211 -38.90 -16.13 -1.97
CA PHE A 211 -37.74 -15.76 -2.77
C PHE A 211 -37.46 -16.78 -3.89
N ASN A 212 -38.08 -17.96 -3.88
CA ASN A 212 -37.89 -18.96 -4.94
C ASN A 212 -38.48 -18.52 -6.28
N TYR A 213 -39.37 -17.52 -6.29
CA TYR A 213 -39.94 -16.92 -7.50
C TYR A 213 -39.01 -15.93 -8.19
N PHE A 214 -37.93 -15.50 -7.54
CA PHE A 214 -36.97 -14.59 -8.15
C PHE A 214 -35.91 -15.34 -8.94
N PRO A 215 -35.48 -14.78 -10.09
CA PRO A 215 -34.35 -15.33 -10.82
C PRO A 215 -33.05 -15.07 -10.05
N PRO A 216 -32.00 -15.91 -10.26
CA PRO A 216 -30.75 -15.84 -9.49
C PRO A 216 -30.10 -14.44 -9.45
N GLU A 217 -30.20 -13.69 -10.54
CA GLU A 217 -29.60 -12.36 -10.67
C GLU A 217 -30.19 -11.36 -9.67
N ILE A 218 -31.48 -11.50 -9.35
CA ILE A 218 -32.20 -10.67 -8.38
C ILE A 218 -31.82 -11.08 -6.95
N LEU A 219 -31.73 -12.38 -6.68
CA LEU A 219 -31.26 -12.89 -5.39
C LEU A 219 -29.83 -12.42 -5.08
N GLU A 220 -28.94 -12.52 -6.06
CA GLU A 220 -27.57 -12.04 -5.93
C GLU A 220 -27.52 -10.51 -5.76
N LYS A 221 -28.40 -9.73 -6.42
CA LYS A 221 -28.52 -8.29 -6.16
C LYS A 221 -28.93 -8.01 -4.72
N ILE A 222 -29.94 -8.73 -4.19
CA ILE A 222 -30.41 -8.54 -2.81
C ILE A 222 -29.24 -8.73 -1.83
N VAL A 223 -28.48 -9.82 -1.92
CA VAL A 223 -27.34 -10.02 -1.01
C VAL A 223 -26.24 -8.98 -1.20
N THR A 224 -26.02 -8.51 -2.45
CA THR A 224 -25.01 -7.48 -2.74
C THR A 224 -25.36 -6.11 -2.14
N PHE A 225 -26.64 -5.81 -1.92
CA PHE A 225 -27.08 -4.54 -1.33
C PHE A 225 -27.20 -4.59 0.20
N LEU A 226 -27.51 -5.74 0.78
CA LEU A 226 -27.70 -5.88 2.22
C LEU A 226 -26.37 -5.87 2.97
N PRO A 227 -26.28 -5.29 4.18
CA PRO A 227 -25.18 -5.49 5.11
C PRO A 227 -24.94 -6.97 5.45
N SER A 228 -23.71 -7.38 5.76
CA SER A 228 -23.37 -8.77 6.12
C SER A 228 -24.18 -9.32 7.29
N PRO A 229 -24.49 -8.55 8.36
CA PRO A 229 -25.38 -9.02 9.43
C PRO A 229 -26.81 -9.34 8.94
N ASP A 230 -27.30 -8.57 7.98
CA ASP A 230 -28.62 -8.77 7.38
C ASP A 230 -28.61 -9.94 6.40
N VAL A 231 -27.53 -10.11 5.63
CA VAL A 231 -27.33 -11.30 4.79
C VAL A 231 -27.25 -12.56 5.66
N HIS A 232 -26.54 -12.52 6.77
CA HIS A 232 -26.50 -13.63 7.74
C HIS A 232 -27.91 -13.96 8.24
N SER A 233 -28.66 -12.96 8.70
CA SER A 233 -30.04 -13.14 9.17
C SER A 233 -30.97 -13.68 8.07
N LEU A 234 -30.82 -13.19 6.84
CA LEU A 234 -31.57 -13.63 5.67
C LEU A 234 -31.29 -15.10 5.32
N ARG A 235 -30.03 -15.52 5.41
CA ARG A 235 -29.63 -16.93 5.18
C ARG A 235 -30.16 -17.85 6.27
N LEU A 236 -30.35 -17.38 7.50
CA LEU A 236 -31.01 -18.16 8.56
C LEU A 236 -32.54 -18.24 8.35
N ALA A 237 -33.15 -17.18 7.82
CA ALA A 237 -34.60 -17.09 7.64
C ALA A 237 -35.11 -17.72 6.33
N SER A 238 -34.30 -17.75 5.28
CA SER A 238 -34.67 -18.20 3.93
C SER A 238 -33.78 -19.33 3.45
N ARG A 239 -34.40 -20.44 3.04
CA ARG A 239 -33.68 -21.60 2.49
C ARG A 239 -33.09 -21.27 1.11
N VAL A 240 -33.77 -20.43 0.34
CA VAL A 240 -33.28 -19.95 -0.96
C VAL A 240 -31.94 -19.25 -0.78
N PHE A 241 -31.84 -18.31 0.17
CA PHE A 241 -30.59 -17.62 0.46
C PHE A 241 -29.56 -18.49 1.18
N ALA A 242 -29.99 -19.43 2.03
CA ALA A 242 -29.09 -20.40 2.67
C ALA A 242 -28.29 -21.22 1.64
N THR A 243 -28.94 -21.58 0.53
CA THR A 243 -28.31 -22.33 -0.59
C THR A 243 -27.61 -21.47 -1.62
N LEU A 244 -27.81 -20.14 -1.60
CA LEU A 244 -27.21 -19.25 -2.58
C LEU A 244 -25.71 -19.15 -2.33
N SER A 245 -24.88 -19.39 -3.35
CA SER A 245 -23.46 -19.05 -3.29
C SER A 245 -23.31 -17.52 -3.26
N LEU A 246 -22.48 -17.01 -2.37
CA LEU A 246 -22.20 -15.57 -2.34
C LEU A 246 -21.25 -15.24 -3.51
N PRO A 247 -21.69 -14.45 -4.51
CA PRO A 247 -20.88 -14.17 -5.68
C PRO A 247 -19.74 -13.20 -5.34
N GLU A 248 -18.73 -13.11 -6.20
CA GLU A 248 -17.61 -12.17 -6.01
C GLU A 248 -18.07 -10.72 -5.84
N ARG A 249 -19.10 -10.30 -6.58
CA ARG A 249 -19.72 -8.97 -6.45
C ARG A 249 -20.26 -8.66 -5.05
N PHE A 250 -20.70 -9.67 -4.29
CA PHE A 250 -21.13 -9.48 -2.91
C PHE A 250 -19.95 -9.11 -2.02
N TRP A 251 -18.82 -9.81 -2.19
CA TRP A 251 -17.61 -9.55 -1.41
C TRP A 251 -17.00 -8.20 -1.78
N VAL A 252 -16.92 -7.88 -3.07
CA VAL A 252 -16.46 -6.57 -3.56
C VAL A 252 -17.29 -5.44 -2.95
N SER A 253 -18.62 -5.58 -2.89
CA SER A 253 -19.47 -4.51 -2.35
C SER A 253 -19.30 -4.26 -0.85
N ARG A 254 -18.60 -5.12 -0.10
CA ARG A 254 -18.28 -4.81 1.30
C ARG A 254 -17.16 -3.78 1.43
N PHE A 255 -16.27 -3.70 0.45
CA PHE A 255 -15.09 -2.83 0.45
C PHE A 255 -15.27 -1.56 -0.40
N THR A 256 -16.45 -1.35 -0.97
CA THR A 256 -16.77 -0.11 -1.68
C THR A 256 -17.10 1.02 -0.70
N GLU A 257 -16.87 2.26 -1.13
CA GLU A 257 -17.15 3.47 -0.35
C GLU A 257 -18.55 3.44 0.28
N GLY A 258 -18.65 3.78 1.57
CA GLY A 258 -19.89 3.80 2.34
C GLY A 258 -20.41 2.43 2.80
N HIS A 259 -19.69 1.34 2.57
CA HIS A 259 -20.04 -0.01 3.04
C HIS A 259 -19.16 -0.47 4.22
N GLU A 260 -19.38 -1.71 4.70
CA GLU A 260 -18.88 -2.22 5.98
C GLU A 260 -17.37 -2.18 6.17
N PHE A 261 -16.61 -2.36 5.09
CA PHE A 261 -15.15 -2.40 5.09
C PHE A 261 -14.58 -1.30 4.19
N ASP A 262 -15.30 -0.18 4.06
CA ASP A 262 -14.80 1.04 3.41
C ASP A 262 -13.44 1.47 4.01
N TYR A 263 -13.29 1.32 5.32
CA TYR A 263 -12.05 1.53 6.05
C TYR A 263 -11.82 0.41 7.08
N LEU A 264 -10.62 -0.17 7.05
CA LEU A 264 -10.17 -1.16 8.03
C LEU A 264 -9.10 -0.52 8.93
N PRO A 265 -9.47 -0.04 10.13
CA PRO A 265 -8.47 0.47 11.05
C PRO A 265 -7.62 -0.68 11.60
N GLU A 266 -6.32 -0.45 11.76
CA GLU A 266 -5.46 -1.35 12.53
C GLU A 266 -5.88 -1.28 14.01
N VAL A 267 -6.35 -2.39 14.57
CA VAL A 267 -6.82 -2.46 15.96
C VAL A 267 -5.67 -2.93 16.87
N PHE A 268 -4.90 -1.98 17.41
CA PHE A 268 -3.80 -2.27 18.34
C PHE A 268 -4.25 -2.65 19.75
N ALA A 269 -5.39 -2.12 20.21
CA ALA A 269 -5.82 -2.28 21.60
C ALA A 269 -6.49 -3.63 21.91
N THR A 270 -7.10 -4.24 20.90
CA THR A 270 -7.82 -5.53 21.03
C THR A 270 -7.64 -6.32 19.73
N PRO A 271 -6.54 -7.07 19.59
CA PRO A 271 -6.45 -8.02 18.48
C PRO A 271 -7.69 -8.92 18.49
N PRO A 272 -8.30 -9.20 17.33
CA PRO A 272 -9.47 -10.05 17.27
C PRO A 272 -9.13 -11.41 17.88
N THR A 273 -9.83 -11.78 18.94
CA THR A 273 -9.73 -13.11 19.53
C THR A 273 -10.38 -14.10 18.57
N SER A 274 -9.58 -15.04 18.05
CA SER A 274 -10.05 -16.20 17.29
C SER A 274 -10.92 -17.12 18.13
#